data_AF-A0A8E2DTD1-F1
#
_entry.id   AF-A0A8E2DTD1-F1
#
_cell.length_a   1.000
_cell.length_b   1.000
_cell.length_c   1.000
_cell.angle_alpha   90.00
_cell.angle_beta   90.00
_cell.angle_gamma   90.00
#
_symmetry.space_group_name_H-M   'P 1'
#
loop_
_entity.id
_entity.type
_entity.pdbx_description
1 polymer ?
#
loop_
_entity_poly.entity_id
_entity_poly.type
_entity_poly.pdbx_seq_one_letter_code
_entity_poly.pdbx_strand_id
1 'polypeptide(L)'
;MSDLSLSGHRREEHYNIRLHEDEVCFNPAVTTSGGLADTFRVFTDPSVTSKLEAIRPRSRPAQPHQSISVYTDGSCFENGTLRARAGAGVWFGRGNPRNCALRIPGPAQSSPIAETVAVLLAAKLAPLWRPLHIISDSKYIIEGMTKHLPKWEAVGWIGVKNANFLRATAFHLRRRSAITTFRWVKGHNGEPGNEAADALARTAAEKPATDDLDLSIPHTWNLTGAKLAALTQALAYKAILAEGPPKPRHAATVNLDITRHAVDAITGTLHTDATIWHSLRSKDISRHASDFLWKCMHQAHRCGTYWEHIPNYEIRATCPQCNVPETMEHILLECDVPARTRVWLMARTLWLKKHKTWPSLSFGTILGCDLVKVTDDAGALDRGASRLLTILISESAQLIWALRCQWVIDRGGNPSTWHTDIEIQRRWIHRINARLTLDRDMTDTRFGKKALKPKTVLRTWSGTLLNESSLPEDWLRNSEVLVGMRPP
;
A
#
# COMPACT_ATOMS: atom_id res chain seq x y z
N MET A 1 27.56 -7.59 -20.74
CA MET A 1 27.49 -6.92 -19.41
C MET A 1 27.95 -5.49 -19.65
N SER A 2 27.15 -4.46 -19.41
CA SER A 2 27.58 -3.09 -19.69
C SER A 2 28.53 -2.60 -18.61
N ASP A 3 29.85 -2.61 -18.86
CA ASP A 3 30.80 -1.97 -17.94
C ASP A 3 30.74 -0.44 -18.09
N LEU A 4 29.70 0.14 -17.48
CA LEU A 4 29.54 1.59 -17.30
C LEU A 4 30.35 2.09 -16.10
N SER A 5 31.31 1.32 -15.58
CA SER A 5 32.12 1.77 -14.45
C SER A 5 32.97 3.00 -14.82
N LEU A 6 33.29 3.80 -13.80
CA LEU A 6 34.21 4.91 -13.96
C LEU A 6 35.65 4.38 -14.03
N SER A 7 36.46 4.94 -14.94
CA SER A 7 37.91 4.72 -14.97
C SER A 7 38.56 5.19 -13.65
N GLY A 8 39.76 4.68 -13.33
CA GLY A 8 40.47 5.02 -12.09
C GLY A 8 40.62 6.53 -11.88
N HIS A 9 41.08 7.25 -12.90
CA HIS A 9 41.20 8.71 -12.89
C HIS A 9 39.88 9.44 -12.58
N ARG A 10 38.74 8.95 -13.12
CA ARG A 10 37.43 9.57 -12.83
C ARG A 10 36.92 9.31 -11.42
N ARG A 11 37.28 8.17 -10.84
CA ARG A 11 36.92 7.89 -9.43
C ARG A 11 37.63 8.89 -8.51
N GLU A 12 38.87 9.25 -8.85
CA GLU A 12 39.66 10.26 -8.17
C GLU A 12 39.11 11.68 -8.36
N GLU A 13 38.75 12.07 -9.59
CA GLU A 13 38.05 13.35 -9.85
C GLU A 13 36.73 13.46 -9.08
N HIS A 14 35.91 12.40 -9.06
CA HIS A 14 34.66 12.36 -8.29
C HIS A 14 34.89 12.46 -6.78
N TYR A 15 35.99 11.90 -6.26
CA TYR A 15 36.35 11.98 -4.85
C TYR A 15 36.77 13.40 -4.47
N ASN A 16 37.55 14.08 -5.33
CA ASN A 16 38.04 15.43 -5.09
C ASN A 16 36.92 16.49 -5.13
N ILE A 17 35.94 16.38 -6.05
CA ILE A 17 34.78 17.29 -6.09
C ILE A 17 33.96 17.23 -4.79
N ARG A 18 33.82 16.03 -4.20
CA ARG A 18 33.10 15.84 -2.92
C ARG A 18 33.77 16.50 -1.71
N LEU A 19 35.05 16.85 -1.81
CA LEU A 19 35.84 17.39 -0.70
C LEU A 19 35.90 18.92 -0.67
N HIS A 20 35.60 19.60 -1.78
CA HIS A 20 35.95 21.02 -1.95
C HIS A 20 34.81 21.95 -2.37
N GLU A 21 33.65 21.46 -2.81
CA GLU A 21 32.53 22.30 -3.28
C GLU A 21 31.17 21.85 -2.74
N ASP A 22 30.18 22.76 -2.65
CA ASP A 22 28.75 22.48 -2.39
C ASP A 22 28.08 21.69 -3.55
N GLU A 23 28.87 20.99 -4.37
CA GLU A 23 28.46 20.27 -5.57
C GLU A 23 28.43 18.75 -5.35
N VAL A 24 27.41 18.10 -5.91
CA VAL A 24 27.25 16.65 -5.88
C VAL A 24 27.46 16.10 -7.28
N CYS A 25 28.50 15.29 -7.46
CA CYS A 25 28.79 14.65 -8.74
C CYS A 25 27.80 13.52 -9.06
N PHE A 26 27.24 13.54 -10.27
CA PHE A 26 26.44 12.42 -10.78
C PHE A 26 27.32 11.20 -11.00
N ASN A 27 26.92 10.04 -10.46
CA ASN A 27 27.61 8.79 -10.75
C ASN A 27 26.93 8.04 -11.91
N PRO A 28 27.55 7.99 -13.10
CA PRO A 28 26.97 7.31 -14.25
C PRO A 28 27.07 5.77 -14.17
N ALA A 29 27.81 5.22 -13.20
CA ALA A 29 28.02 3.79 -13.10
C ALA A 29 26.71 3.04 -12.79
N VAL A 30 26.52 1.92 -13.49
CA VAL A 30 25.52 0.91 -13.15
C VAL A 30 26.27 -0.21 -12.46
N THR A 31 26.14 -0.33 -11.14
CA THR A 31 26.85 -1.34 -10.38
C THR A 31 26.25 -2.72 -10.63
N THR A 32 27.03 -3.58 -11.31
CA THR A 32 26.81 -5.02 -11.44
C THR A 32 27.75 -5.84 -10.55
N SER A 33 28.53 -5.18 -9.69
CA SER A 33 29.40 -5.85 -8.72
C SER A 33 28.58 -6.43 -7.57
N GLY A 34 28.85 -7.69 -7.21
CA GLY A 34 28.17 -8.39 -6.13
C GLY A 34 28.07 -9.89 -6.39
N GLY A 35 27.17 -10.57 -5.67
CA GLY A 35 26.90 -11.99 -5.88
C GLY A 35 26.01 -12.24 -7.11
N LEU A 36 25.69 -13.50 -7.38
CA LEU A 36 24.76 -13.88 -8.46
C LEU A 36 23.42 -13.11 -8.35
N ALA A 37 22.90 -12.94 -7.13
CA ALA A 37 21.65 -12.21 -6.88
C ALA A 37 21.71 -10.70 -7.24
N ASP A 38 22.90 -10.10 -7.27
CA ASP A 38 23.09 -8.71 -7.71
C ASP A 38 23.12 -8.55 -9.23
N THR A 39 23.36 -9.67 -9.93
CA THR A 39 23.49 -9.74 -11.38
C THR A 39 22.17 -10.15 -12.04
N PHE A 40 21.47 -11.15 -11.50
CA PHE A 40 20.19 -11.60 -12.06
C PHE A 40 19.09 -10.57 -11.85
N ARG A 41 18.34 -10.32 -12.92
CA ARG A 41 17.16 -9.46 -12.93
C ARG A 41 15.93 -10.23 -13.40
N VAL A 42 14.80 -9.99 -12.75
CA VAL A 42 13.48 -10.56 -13.08
C VAL A 42 12.49 -9.46 -13.45
N PHE A 43 11.34 -9.80 -14.03
CA PHE A 43 10.39 -8.83 -14.60
C PHE A 43 11.06 -7.97 -15.69
N THR A 44 11.93 -8.60 -16.49
CA THR A 44 12.55 -8.00 -17.68
C THR A 44 11.64 -8.22 -18.88
N ASP A 45 11.63 -7.26 -19.80
CA ASP A 45 10.93 -7.40 -21.09
C ASP A 45 11.94 -7.78 -22.18
N PRO A 46 11.87 -9.00 -22.74
CA PRO A 46 12.78 -9.47 -23.78
C PRO A 46 12.76 -8.59 -25.05
N SER A 47 11.63 -7.95 -25.36
CA SER A 47 11.47 -7.14 -26.57
C SER A 47 12.30 -5.85 -26.54
N VAL A 48 12.68 -5.38 -25.34
CA VAL A 48 13.44 -4.15 -25.16
C VAL A 48 14.85 -4.36 -24.60
N THR A 49 15.25 -5.61 -24.38
CA THR A 49 16.55 -5.99 -23.83
C THR A 49 17.60 -6.13 -24.93
N SER A 50 18.76 -5.51 -24.76
CA SER A 50 19.89 -5.62 -25.70
C SER A 50 20.95 -6.63 -25.25
N LYS A 51 21.47 -7.41 -26.19
CA LYS A 51 22.70 -8.21 -25.99
C LYS A 51 23.98 -7.38 -26.19
N LEU A 52 23.88 -6.25 -26.88
CA LEU A 52 24.98 -5.32 -27.12
C LEU A 52 25.23 -4.44 -25.89
N GLU A 53 26.49 -4.06 -25.68
CA GLU A 53 26.92 -3.23 -24.56
C GLU A 53 26.61 -1.74 -24.79
N ALA A 54 26.25 -1.04 -23.72
CA ALA A 54 26.21 0.42 -23.71
C ALA A 54 27.64 0.97 -23.72
N ILE A 55 27.99 1.75 -24.74
CA ILE A 55 29.31 2.36 -24.88
C ILE A 55 29.19 3.87 -24.74
N ARG A 56 29.99 4.43 -23.81
CA ARG A 56 30.17 5.89 -23.72
C ARG A 56 31.15 6.39 -24.78
N PRO A 57 30.87 7.53 -25.44
CA PRO A 57 31.86 8.17 -26.31
C PRO A 57 33.14 8.48 -25.52
N ARG A 58 34.31 8.29 -26.14
CA ARG A 58 35.60 8.63 -25.52
C ARG A 58 35.65 10.12 -25.20
N SER A 59 36.05 10.44 -23.97
CA SER A 59 36.22 11.82 -23.54
C SER A 59 37.51 12.40 -24.13
N ARG A 60 37.46 13.66 -24.56
CA ARG A 60 38.68 14.49 -24.60
C ARG A 60 39.06 14.88 -23.16
N PRO A 61 40.34 15.16 -22.86
CA PRO A 61 40.73 15.73 -21.57
C PRO A 61 39.92 17.01 -21.32
N ALA A 62 39.26 17.09 -20.17
CA ALA A 62 38.45 18.25 -19.83
C ALA A 62 39.37 19.45 -19.56
N GLN A 63 39.11 20.56 -20.23
CA GLN A 63 39.74 21.83 -19.91
C GLN A 63 38.77 22.63 -19.01
N PRO A 64 39.18 23.16 -17.85
CA PRO A 64 38.30 23.83 -16.89
C PRO A 64 37.51 25.00 -17.48
N HIS A 65 38.10 25.75 -18.42
CA HIS A 65 37.45 26.87 -19.14
C HIS A 65 36.30 26.43 -20.07
N GLN A 66 36.04 25.12 -20.18
CA GLN A 66 34.98 24.56 -21.00
C GLN A 66 33.80 24.03 -20.17
N SER A 67 33.73 24.29 -18.87
CA SER A 67 32.52 23.99 -18.11
C SER A 67 31.30 24.78 -18.62
N ILE A 68 30.11 24.21 -18.48
CA ILE A 68 28.84 24.87 -18.78
C ILE A 68 27.99 24.81 -17.52
N SER A 69 27.59 25.97 -17.02
CA SER A 69 26.59 26.06 -15.95
C SER A 69 25.21 26.27 -16.55
N VAL A 70 24.21 25.61 -15.97
CA VAL A 70 22.81 25.71 -16.39
C VAL A 70 21.90 25.71 -15.19
N TYR A 71 20.91 26.60 -15.19
CA TYR A 71 19.86 26.67 -14.20
C TYR A 71 18.62 25.92 -14.71
N THR A 72 18.01 25.12 -13.84
CA THR A 72 16.83 24.33 -14.17
C THR A 72 15.78 24.47 -13.09
N ASP A 73 14.54 24.72 -13.50
CA ASP A 73 13.40 24.81 -12.60
C ASP A 73 12.14 24.20 -13.22
N GLY A 74 11.19 23.79 -12.36
CA GLY A 74 9.89 23.25 -12.74
C GLY A 74 8.76 23.91 -11.97
N SER A 75 7.80 24.46 -12.69
CA SER A 75 6.61 25.09 -12.10
C SER A 75 5.37 24.24 -12.35
N CYS A 76 4.40 24.28 -11.44
CA CYS A 76 3.11 23.64 -11.62
C CYS A 76 1.99 24.45 -10.97
N PHE A 77 1.02 24.88 -11.77
CA PHE A 77 -0.23 25.45 -11.29
C PHE A 77 -1.18 24.34 -10.84
N GLU A 78 -2.00 24.62 -9.83
CA GLU A 78 -3.06 23.73 -9.31
C GLU A 78 -2.57 22.29 -9.06
N ASN A 79 -1.35 22.15 -8.53
CA ASN A 79 -0.68 20.86 -8.35
C ASN A 79 -1.52 19.89 -7.50
N GLY A 80 -1.65 18.65 -7.95
CA GLY A 80 -2.47 17.62 -7.32
C GLY A 80 -3.94 17.60 -7.73
N THR A 81 -4.36 18.49 -8.65
CA THR A 81 -5.72 18.52 -9.20
C THR A 81 -5.77 18.03 -10.65
N LEU A 82 -6.97 17.77 -11.16
CA LEU A 82 -7.20 17.46 -12.59
C LEU A 82 -6.93 18.65 -13.52
N ARG A 83 -6.80 19.86 -12.98
CA ARG A 83 -6.49 21.10 -13.70
C ARG A 83 -5.01 21.45 -13.63
N ALA A 84 -4.19 20.58 -13.06
CA ALA A 84 -2.76 20.83 -12.91
C ALA A 84 -2.11 21.11 -14.27
N ARG A 85 -1.23 22.11 -14.30
CA ARG A 85 -0.49 22.51 -15.50
C ARG A 85 0.96 22.75 -15.12
N ALA A 86 1.87 21.96 -15.66
CA ALA A 86 3.27 21.95 -15.26
C ALA A 86 4.19 22.35 -16.41
N GLY A 87 5.24 23.12 -16.15
CA GLY A 87 6.19 23.59 -17.16
C GLY A 87 7.62 23.54 -16.63
N ALA A 88 8.55 23.18 -17.51
CA ALA A 88 9.98 23.10 -17.23
C ALA A 88 10.71 24.28 -17.88
N GLY A 89 11.68 24.86 -17.17
CA GLY A 89 12.52 25.95 -17.64
C GLY A 89 14.00 25.62 -17.55
N VAL A 90 14.75 25.96 -18.59
CA VAL A 90 16.21 25.76 -18.67
C VAL A 90 16.88 27.05 -19.10
N TRP A 91 17.84 27.53 -18.31
CA TRP A 91 18.53 28.79 -18.52
C TRP A 91 20.05 28.63 -18.45
N PHE A 92 20.72 28.83 -19.58
CA PHE A 92 22.18 28.81 -19.74
C PHE A 92 22.81 30.22 -19.66
N GLY A 93 22.01 31.27 -19.49
CA GLY A 93 22.47 32.66 -19.44
C GLY A 93 21.80 33.55 -20.49
N ARG A 94 21.92 34.86 -20.33
CA ARG A 94 21.25 35.84 -21.19
C ARG A 94 21.63 35.68 -22.66
N GLY A 95 20.64 35.63 -23.54
CA GLY A 95 20.85 35.50 -24.99
C GLY A 95 21.39 34.15 -25.46
N ASN A 96 21.49 33.15 -24.58
CA ASN A 96 21.95 31.83 -24.99
C ASN A 96 20.84 31.11 -25.78
N PRO A 97 21.11 30.64 -27.01
CA PRO A 97 20.09 29.98 -27.84
C PRO A 97 19.63 28.63 -27.29
N ARG A 98 20.30 28.09 -26.27
CA ARG A 98 19.87 26.86 -25.57
C ARG A 98 18.84 27.12 -24.46
N ASN A 99 18.55 28.37 -24.13
CA ASN A 99 17.48 28.66 -23.18
C ASN A 99 16.16 28.17 -23.77
N CYS A 100 15.40 27.40 -23.00
CA CYS A 100 14.15 26.85 -23.48
C CYS A 100 13.16 26.64 -22.34
N ALA A 101 11.89 26.58 -22.70
CA ALA A 101 10.80 26.24 -21.81
C ALA A 101 9.89 25.20 -22.46
N LEU A 102 9.46 24.20 -21.69
CA LEU A 102 8.65 23.08 -22.18
C LEU A 102 7.44 22.85 -21.28
N ARG A 103 6.25 22.83 -21.87
CA ARG A 103 5.02 22.40 -21.22
C ARG A 103 4.97 20.89 -21.19
N ILE A 104 4.90 20.33 -19.99
CA ILE A 104 4.98 18.89 -19.75
C ILE A 104 3.93 18.12 -20.56
N PRO A 105 4.33 17.06 -21.30
CA PRO A 105 3.41 16.23 -22.09
C PRO A 105 2.50 15.36 -21.22
N GLY A 106 1.33 15.05 -21.77
CA GLY A 106 0.43 14.03 -21.22
C GLY A 106 -0.31 14.45 -19.94
N PRO A 107 -1.11 13.54 -19.36
CA PRO A 107 -2.03 13.87 -18.26
C PRO A 107 -1.34 14.00 -16.89
N ALA A 108 -0.11 13.50 -16.75
CA ALA A 108 0.64 13.56 -15.50
C ALA A 108 1.31 14.93 -15.33
N GLN A 109 0.62 15.86 -14.67
CA GLN A 109 1.08 17.24 -14.46
C GLN A 109 1.42 17.43 -12.98
N SER A 110 2.70 17.67 -12.66
CA SER A 110 3.15 17.93 -11.28
C SER A 110 4.52 18.62 -11.24
N SER A 111 4.84 19.34 -10.17
CA SER A 111 6.15 19.99 -10.00
C SER A 111 7.33 19.01 -10.11
N PRO A 112 7.32 17.82 -9.46
CA PRO A 112 8.44 16.87 -9.57
C PRO A 112 8.69 16.37 -11.00
N ILE A 113 7.65 16.27 -11.83
CA ILE A 113 7.80 15.92 -13.26
C ILE A 113 8.46 17.09 -14.00
N ALA A 114 8.00 18.32 -13.76
CA ALA A 114 8.57 19.50 -14.40
C ALA A 114 10.06 19.69 -14.07
N GLU A 115 10.43 19.57 -12.80
CA GLU A 115 11.82 19.63 -12.35
C GLU A 115 12.68 18.53 -13.01
N THR A 116 12.13 17.30 -13.13
CA THR A 116 12.81 16.18 -13.80
C THR A 116 13.04 16.47 -15.30
N VAL A 117 12.03 17.05 -15.97
CA VAL A 117 12.10 17.39 -17.38
C VAL A 117 13.08 18.54 -17.64
N ALA A 118 13.16 19.52 -16.74
CA ALA A 118 14.13 20.61 -16.86
C ALA A 118 15.58 20.07 -16.87
N VAL A 119 15.90 19.14 -15.96
CA VAL A 119 17.21 18.46 -15.94
C VAL A 119 17.43 17.59 -17.18
N LEU A 120 16.40 16.88 -17.66
CA LEU A 120 16.47 16.11 -18.91
C LEU A 120 16.82 17.01 -20.11
N LEU A 121 16.14 18.15 -20.24
CA LEU A 121 16.37 19.12 -21.31
C LEU A 121 17.77 19.71 -21.23
N ALA A 122 18.23 20.11 -20.04
CA ALA A 122 19.60 20.57 -19.83
C ALA A 122 20.64 19.52 -20.28
N ALA A 123 20.45 18.25 -19.92
CA ALA A 123 21.33 17.16 -20.33
C ALA A 123 21.27 16.87 -21.84
N LYS A 124 20.12 17.08 -22.49
CA LYS A 124 19.93 16.97 -23.95
C LYS A 124 20.62 18.10 -24.72
N LEU A 125 20.51 19.34 -24.23
CA LEU A 125 20.96 20.56 -24.93
C LEU A 125 22.46 20.85 -24.74
N ALA A 126 23.04 20.44 -23.60
CA ALA A 126 24.45 20.63 -23.33
C ALA A 126 25.32 19.65 -24.14
N PRO A 127 26.39 20.13 -24.81
CA PRO A 127 27.36 19.27 -25.50
C PRO A 127 27.87 18.13 -24.60
N LEU A 128 27.89 16.90 -25.11
CA LEU A 128 28.17 15.69 -24.30
C LEU A 128 29.59 15.63 -23.72
N TRP A 129 30.53 16.35 -24.36
CA TRP A 129 31.96 16.36 -24.04
C TRP A 129 32.40 17.53 -23.16
N ARG A 130 31.50 18.45 -22.81
CA ARG A 130 31.80 19.56 -21.90
C ARG A 130 31.28 19.25 -20.49
N PRO A 131 32.05 19.52 -19.42
CA PRO A 131 31.54 19.41 -18.06
C PRO A 131 30.26 20.24 -17.89
N LEU A 132 29.27 19.66 -17.22
CA LEU A 132 27.96 20.28 -17.02
C LEU A 132 27.67 20.46 -15.53
N HIS A 133 27.50 21.70 -15.09
CA HIS A 133 27.12 22.05 -13.73
C HIS A 133 25.64 22.44 -13.73
N ILE A 134 24.78 21.55 -13.22
CA ILE A 134 23.33 21.76 -13.15
C ILE A 134 23.00 22.40 -11.80
N ILE A 135 22.37 23.56 -11.84
CA ILE A 135 21.95 24.32 -10.67
C ILE A 135 20.43 24.27 -10.60
N SER A 136 19.89 23.79 -9.48
CA SER A 136 18.44 23.65 -9.30
C SER A 136 18.05 23.78 -7.83
N ASP A 137 16.85 24.29 -7.57
CA ASP A 137 16.25 24.29 -6.24
C ASP A 137 15.49 23.01 -5.90
N SER A 138 15.29 22.12 -6.89
CA SER A 138 14.69 20.81 -6.69
C SER A 138 15.65 19.83 -6.03
N LYS A 139 15.51 19.66 -4.71
CA LYS A 139 16.14 18.54 -3.99
C LYS A 139 15.68 17.19 -4.53
N TYR A 140 14.42 17.10 -5.00
CA TYR A 140 13.85 15.86 -5.51
C TYR A 140 14.67 15.27 -6.65
N ILE A 141 14.98 16.07 -7.69
CA ILE A 141 15.73 15.55 -8.84
C ILE A 141 17.22 15.38 -8.54
N ILE A 142 17.81 16.30 -7.75
CA ILE A 142 19.22 16.21 -7.34
C ILE A 142 19.45 14.92 -6.55
N GLU A 143 18.70 14.70 -5.47
CA GLU A 143 18.80 13.47 -4.67
C GLU A 143 18.33 12.25 -5.45
N GLY A 144 17.35 12.41 -6.33
CA GLY A 144 16.90 11.40 -7.26
C GLY A 144 18.03 10.82 -8.11
N MET A 145 18.78 11.68 -8.80
CA MET A 145 19.86 11.27 -9.70
C MET A 145 21.15 10.89 -8.97
N THR A 146 21.39 11.40 -7.75
CA THR A 146 22.66 11.21 -7.04
C THR A 146 22.62 10.17 -5.91
N LYS A 147 21.48 10.02 -5.22
CA LYS A 147 21.32 9.12 -4.06
C LYS A 147 20.35 7.97 -4.33
N HIS A 148 19.22 8.24 -4.96
CA HIS A 148 18.12 7.27 -5.08
C HIS A 148 18.17 6.40 -6.34
N LEU A 149 18.80 6.90 -7.41
CA LEU A 149 18.89 6.22 -8.70
C LEU A 149 19.35 4.75 -8.59
N PRO A 150 20.41 4.39 -7.83
CA PRO A 150 20.82 2.99 -7.71
C PRO A 150 19.73 2.09 -7.11
N LYS A 151 18.97 2.61 -6.14
CA LYS A 151 17.88 1.88 -5.49
C LYS A 151 16.69 1.71 -6.44
N TRP A 152 16.31 2.76 -7.18
CA TRP A 152 15.22 2.69 -8.16
C TRP A 152 15.52 1.68 -9.27
N GLU A 153 16.76 1.64 -9.73
CA GLU A 153 17.19 0.67 -10.74
C GLU A 153 17.28 -0.74 -10.18
N ALA A 154 17.71 -0.91 -8.93
CA ALA A 154 17.74 -2.20 -8.27
C ALA A 154 16.33 -2.81 -8.16
N VAL A 155 15.31 -1.99 -7.88
CA VAL A 155 13.91 -2.44 -7.85
C VAL A 155 13.24 -2.45 -9.23
N GLY A 156 14.00 -2.26 -10.31
CA GLY A 156 13.47 -2.31 -11.68
C GLY A 156 12.46 -1.23 -12.01
N TRP A 157 12.48 -0.11 -11.28
CA TRP A 157 11.50 0.97 -11.37
C TRP A 157 10.06 0.57 -10.98
N ILE A 158 9.85 -0.62 -10.42
CA ILE A 158 8.52 -1.12 -10.02
C ILE A 158 7.97 -0.24 -8.90
N GLY A 159 6.81 0.37 -9.14
CA GLY A 159 6.15 1.28 -8.20
C GLY A 159 6.85 2.62 -7.99
N VAL A 160 7.87 2.95 -8.80
CA VAL A 160 8.50 4.27 -8.79
C VAL A 160 7.61 5.23 -9.60
N LYS A 161 7.11 6.29 -8.94
CA LYS A 161 6.30 7.32 -9.61
C LYS A 161 7.14 8.03 -10.67
N ASN A 162 6.52 8.36 -11.81
CA ASN A 162 7.15 9.14 -12.89
C ASN A 162 8.44 8.51 -13.45
N ALA A 163 8.54 7.17 -13.39
CA ALA A 163 9.75 6.43 -13.77
C ALA A 163 10.18 6.66 -15.22
N ASN A 164 9.24 6.91 -16.14
CA ASN A 164 9.55 7.21 -17.55
C ASN A 164 10.44 8.46 -17.69
N PHE A 165 10.08 9.57 -17.03
CA PHE A 165 10.88 10.80 -17.05
C PHE A 165 12.24 10.60 -16.37
N LEU A 166 12.24 9.97 -15.18
CA LEU A 166 13.48 9.71 -14.42
C LEU A 166 14.46 8.80 -15.19
N ARG A 167 13.95 7.76 -15.87
CA ARG A 167 14.77 6.85 -16.68
C ARG A 167 15.40 7.56 -17.87
N ALA A 168 14.62 8.40 -18.57
CA ALA A 168 15.13 9.19 -19.67
C ALA A 168 16.21 10.18 -19.19
N THR A 169 15.99 10.87 -18.07
CA THR A 169 16.98 11.76 -17.44
C THR A 169 18.26 11.01 -17.10
N ALA A 170 18.16 9.87 -16.42
CA ALA A 170 19.31 9.04 -16.06
C ALA A 170 20.10 8.58 -17.29
N PHE A 171 19.43 8.18 -18.36
CA PHE A 171 20.07 7.85 -19.64
C PHE A 171 20.83 9.05 -20.24
N HIS A 172 20.18 10.21 -20.34
CA HIS A 172 20.79 11.40 -20.94
C HIS A 172 21.97 11.95 -20.14
N LEU A 173 21.97 11.77 -18.81
CA LEU A 173 23.11 12.07 -17.95
C LEU A 173 24.23 11.04 -18.15
N ARG A 174 23.91 9.74 -18.17
CA ARG A 174 24.89 8.66 -18.32
C ARG A 174 25.63 8.65 -19.64
N ARG A 175 24.96 8.98 -20.74
CA ARG A 175 25.58 8.95 -22.08
C ARG A 175 26.64 10.04 -22.28
N ARG A 176 26.69 11.05 -21.39
CA ARG A 176 27.66 12.14 -21.48
C ARG A 176 29.07 11.58 -21.30
N SER A 177 29.99 12.06 -22.13
CA SER A 177 31.39 11.70 -21.98
C SER A 177 32.04 12.53 -20.89
N ALA A 178 31.62 13.77 -20.62
CA ALA A 178 32.15 14.60 -19.54
C ALA A 178 31.40 14.45 -18.21
N ILE A 179 31.99 14.99 -17.13
CA ILE A 179 31.40 15.01 -15.78
C ILE A 179 30.13 15.87 -15.77
N THR A 180 29.15 15.43 -14.98
CA THR A 180 28.00 16.26 -14.60
C THR A 180 27.95 16.40 -13.09
N THR A 181 27.84 17.63 -12.60
CA THR A 181 27.65 17.95 -11.19
C THR A 181 26.31 18.64 -10.97
N PHE A 182 25.82 18.57 -9.74
CA PHE A 182 24.61 19.24 -9.29
C PHE A 182 24.94 20.18 -8.14
N ARG A 183 24.41 21.40 -8.17
CA ARG A 183 24.43 22.33 -7.03
C ARG A 183 23.00 22.65 -6.63
N TRP A 184 22.69 22.43 -5.36
CA TRP A 184 21.40 22.84 -4.82
C TRP A 184 21.43 24.32 -4.47
N VAL A 185 20.39 25.04 -4.86
CA VAL A 185 20.18 26.44 -4.48
C VAL A 185 18.84 26.59 -3.78
N LYS A 186 18.72 27.61 -2.94
CA LYS A 186 17.43 27.90 -2.32
C LYS A 186 16.54 28.60 -3.34
N GLY A 187 15.35 28.04 -3.60
CA GLY A 187 14.36 28.67 -4.48
C GLY A 187 13.96 30.07 -4.01
N HIS A 188 13.69 30.96 -4.96
CA HIS A 188 13.29 32.36 -4.75
C HIS A 188 14.20 33.17 -3.80
N ASN A 189 15.52 32.95 -3.87
CA ASN A 189 16.49 33.60 -3.00
C ASN A 189 17.32 34.70 -3.69
N GLY A 190 16.84 35.28 -4.80
CA GLY A 190 17.54 36.35 -5.50
C GLY A 190 18.63 35.90 -6.49
N GLU A 191 18.75 34.60 -6.79
CA GLU A 191 19.75 34.11 -7.75
C GLU A 191 19.24 34.29 -9.19
N PRO A 192 19.81 35.21 -10.00
CA PRO A 192 19.18 35.63 -11.25
C PRO A 192 18.99 34.50 -12.27
N GLY A 193 19.88 33.51 -12.28
CA GLY A 193 19.77 32.34 -13.14
C GLY A 193 18.60 31.43 -12.78
N ASN A 194 18.37 31.22 -11.48
CA ASN A 194 17.25 30.41 -10.99
C ASN A 194 15.92 31.13 -11.25
N GLU A 195 15.85 32.44 -11.01
CA GLU A 195 14.66 33.24 -11.29
C GLU A 195 14.31 33.26 -12.78
N ALA A 196 15.31 33.29 -13.66
CA ALA A 196 15.09 33.18 -15.10
C ALA A 196 14.59 31.78 -15.52
N ALA A 197 15.10 30.71 -14.90
CA ALA A 197 14.59 29.36 -15.11
C ALA A 197 13.15 29.19 -14.61
N ASP A 198 12.83 29.72 -13.43
CA ASP A 198 11.47 29.77 -12.86
C ASP A 198 10.50 30.53 -13.79
N ALA A 199 10.90 31.71 -14.27
CA ALA A 199 10.10 32.49 -15.19
C ALA A 199 9.79 31.71 -16.48
N LEU A 200 10.79 31.04 -17.05
CA LEU A 200 10.59 30.14 -18.21
C LEU A 200 9.63 28.99 -17.88
N ALA A 201 9.82 28.33 -16.74
CA ALA A 201 9.00 27.22 -16.29
C ALA A 201 7.52 27.64 -16.12
N ARG A 202 7.28 28.81 -15.51
CA ARG A 202 5.94 29.40 -15.35
C ARG A 202 5.30 29.71 -16.70
N THR A 203 6.01 30.40 -17.61
CA THR A 203 5.48 30.68 -18.95
C THR A 203 5.13 29.40 -19.71
N ALA A 204 5.91 28.33 -19.59
CA ALA A 204 5.56 27.03 -20.16
C ALA A 204 4.31 26.42 -19.51
N ALA A 205 4.19 26.50 -18.18
CA ALA A 205 3.03 26.02 -17.43
C ALA A 205 1.72 26.79 -17.77
N GLU A 206 1.81 27.96 -18.40
CA GLU A 206 0.64 28.73 -18.87
C GLU A 206 0.21 28.36 -20.30
N LYS A 207 1.06 27.69 -21.09
CA LYS A 207 0.71 27.31 -22.47
C LYS A 207 -0.62 26.53 -22.50
N PRO A 208 -1.49 26.77 -23.50
CA PRO A 208 -2.76 26.06 -23.59
C PRO A 208 -2.57 24.58 -23.95
N ALA A 209 -1.62 24.29 -24.86
CA ALA A 209 -1.31 22.94 -25.32
C ALA A 209 -0.03 22.40 -24.68
N THR A 210 0.07 21.07 -24.57
CA THR A 210 1.30 20.40 -24.17
C THR A 210 2.30 20.33 -25.31
N ASP A 211 3.60 20.40 -24.99
CA ASP A 211 4.66 20.21 -25.97
C ASP A 211 5.01 18.71 -26.10
N ASP A 212 5.70 18.34 -27.17
CA ASP A 212 6.23 17.00 -27.38
C ASP A 212 7.58 16.80 -26.68
N LEU A 213 7.78 15.61 -26.11
CA LEU A 213 9.04 15.23 -25.49
C LEU A 213 9.35 13.76 -25.78
N ASP A 214 10.44 13.55 -26.51
CA ASP A 214 10.98 12.21 -26.70
C ASP A 214 11.63 11.69 -25.41
N LEU A 215 11.05 10.62 -24.87
CA LEU A 215 11.52 9.89 -23.68
C LEU A 215 12.13 8.53 -24.04
N SER A 216 12.39 8.26 -25.34
CA SER A 216 12.95 6.99 -25.78
C SER A 216 14.36 6.75 -25.22
N ILE A 217 14.62 5.50 -24.86
CA ILE A 217 15.92 5.03 -24.38
C ILE A 217 16.35 3.90 -25.30
N PRO A 218 17.53 3.98 -25.95
CA PRO A 218 18.01 2.91 -26.78
C PRO A 218 18.11 1.60 -26.00
N HIS A 219 17.81 0.46 -26.63
CA HIS A 219 17.83 -0.86 -25.98
C HIS A 219 19.15 -1.17 -25.28
N THR A 220 20.28 -0.72 -25.83
CA THR A 220 21.61 -0.87 -25.22
C THR A 220 21.75 -0.20 -23.86
N TRP A 221 21.00 0.87 -23.63
CA TRP A 221 21.01 1.66 -22.39
C TRP A 221 19.83 1.37 -21.47
N ASN A 222 18.90 0.53 -21.91
CA ASN A 222 17.66 0.29 -21.21
C ASN A 222 17.83 -0.78 -20.11
N LEU A 223 18.01 -0.32 -18.86
CA LEU A 223 18.14 -1.18 -17.71
C LEU A 223 16.77 -1.63 -17.17
N THR A 224 16.33 -2.83 -17.54
CA THR A 224 15.01 -3.38 -17.18
C THR A 224 15.05 -4.40 -16.03
N GLY A 225 13.90 -4.67 -15.40
CA GLY A 225 13.73 -5.70 -14.37
C GLY A 225 14.31 -5.34 -13.00
N ALA A 226 13.84 -6.02 -11.95
CA ALA A 226 14.37 -5.88 -10.59
C ALA A 226 15.50 -6.87 -10.35
N LYS A 227 16.58 -6.42 -9.69
CA LYS A 227 17.63 -7.29 -9.16
C LYS A 227 17.02 -8.30 -8.20
N LEU A 228 17.46 -9.55 -8.27
CA LEU A 228 17.00 -10.60 -7.35
C LEU A 228 17.30 -10.22 -5.89
N ALA A 229 18.47 -9.63 -5.61
CA ALA A 229 18.84 -9.14 -4.29
C ALA A 229 17.92 -8.03 -3.73
N ALA A 230 17.20 -7.29 -4.60
CA ALA A 230 16.27 -6.24 -4.20
C ALA A 230 14.80 -6.71 -4.21
N LEU A 231 14.54 -7.94 -4.65
CA LEU A 231 13.20 -8.45 -4.88
C LEU A 231 12.56 -8.97 -3.58
N THR A 232 11.84 -8.09 -2.89
CA THR A 232 10.95 -8.51 -1.79
C THR A 232 9.66 -9.13 -2.32
N GLN A 233 8.99 -9.96 -1.52
CA GLN A 233 7.66 -10.49 -1.86
C GLN A 233 6.66 -9.38 -2.22
N ALA A 234 6.69 -8.26 -1.48
CA ALA A 234 5.84 -7.11 -1.75
C ALA A 234 6.16 -6.44 -3.10
N LEU A 235 7.44 -6.40 -3.50
CA LEU A 235 7.86 -5.87 -4.79
C LEU A 235 7.45 -6.80 -5.94
N ALA A 236 7.66 -8.11 -5.78
CA ALA A 236 7.23 -9.12 -6.74
C ALA A 236 5.71 -9.06 -6.97
N TYR A 237 4.93 -8.96 -5.88
CA TYR A 237 3.48 -8.84 -5.97
C TYR A 237 3.06 -7.58 -6.74
N LYS A 238 3.70 -6.42 -6.50
CA LYS A 238 3.45 -5.19 -7.25
C LYS A 238 3.80 -5.34 -8.74
N ALA A 239 4.88 -6.04 -9.07
CA ALA A 239 5.28 -6.28 -10.44
C ALA A 239 4.24 -7.14 -11.18
N ILE A 240 3.82 -8.24 -10.58
CA ILE A 240 2.78 -9.13 -11.13
C ILE A 240 1.47 -8.35 -11.36
N LEU A 241 1.05 -7.53 -10.38
CA LEU A 241 -0.15 -6.70 -10.54
C LEU A 241 -0.03 -5.66 -11.66
N ALA A 242 1.18 -5.17 -11.95
CA ALA A 242 1.42 -4.22 -13.03
C ALA A 242 1.38 -4.88 -14.41
N GLU A 243 1.67 -6.18 -14.52
CA GLU A 243 1.49 -6.95 -15.76
C GLU A 243 0.01 -7.22 -16.07
N GLY A 244 -0.82 -7.32 -15.03
CA GLY A 244 -2.27 -7.35 -15.15
C GLY A 244 -2.94 -7.66 -13.81
N PRO A 245 -4.07 -7.00 -13.48
CA PRO A 245 -4.81 -7.37 -12.28
C PRO A 245 -5.30 -8.83 -12.41
N PRO A 246 -5.32 -9.61 -11.31
CA PRO A 246 -5.88 -10.94 -11.34
C PRO A 246 -7.34 -10.88 -11.78
N LYS A 247 -7.77 -11.85 -12.59
CA LYS A 247 -9.17 -11.96 -12.99
C LYS A 247 -10.06 -12.03 -11.73
N PRO A 248 -11.13 -11.22 -11.63
CA PRO A 248 -12.03 -11.28 -10.49
C PRO A 248 -12.64 -12.69 -10.40
N ARG A 249 -12.67 -13.25 -9.20
CA ARG A 249 -13.33 -14.53 -8.94
C ARG A 249 -14.82 -14.27 -8.82
N HIS A 250 -15.63 -15.00 -9.59
CA HIS A 250 -17.09 -14.82 -9.60
C HIS A 250 -17.70 -14.88 -8.20
N ALA A 251 -17.31 -15.87 -7.38
CA ALA A 251 -17.77 -15.99 -5.99
C ALA A 251 -17.46 -14.75 -5.13
N ALA A 252 -16.28 -14.15 -5.31
CA ALA A 252 -15.89 -12.95 -4.58
C ALA A 252 -16.71 -11.73 -5.02
N THR A 253 -16.97 -11.58 -6.31
CA THR A 253 -17.84 -10.52 -6.83
C THR A 253 -19.27 -10.64 -6.27
N VAL A 254 -19.85 -11.84 -6.31
CA VAL A 254 -21.20 -12.09 -5.78
C VAL A 254 -21.27 -11.75 -4.28
N ASN A 255 -20.30 -12.22 -3.48
CA ASN A 255 -20.29 -11.94 -2.05
C ASN A 255 -20.02 -10.47 -1.71
N LEU A 256 -19.25 -9.74 -2.54
CA LEU A 256 -19.10 -8.29 -2.41
C LEU A 256 -20.44 -7.58 -2.62
N ASP A 257 -21.23 -8.00 -3.61
CA ASP A 257 -22.55 -7.44 -3.88
C ASP A 257 -23.55 -7.73 -2.76
N ILE A 258 -23.60 -8.99 -2.28
CA ILE A 258 -24.40 -9.38 -1.11
C ILE A 258 -24.02 -8.53 0.11
N THR A 259 -22.72 -8.38 0.37
CA THR A 259 -22.21 -7.56 1.49
C THR A 259 -22.63 -6.12 1.35
N ARG A 260 -22.48 -5.54 0.15
CA ARG A 260 -22.78 -4.13 -0.11
C ARG A 260 -24.25 -3.82 0.15
N HIS A 261 -25.16 -4.60 -0.43
CA HIS A 261 -26.60 -4.38 -0.27
C HIS A 261 -27.08 -4.66 1.16
N ALA A 262 -26.51 -5.67 1.83
CA ALA A 262 -26.85 -5.97 3.22
C ALA A 262 -26.42 -4.86 4.19
N VAL A 263 -25.23 -4.28 3.99
CA VAL A 263 -24.74 -3.15 4.80
C VAL A 263 -25.52 -1.88 4.47
N ASP A 264 -25.76 -1.60 3.18
CA ASP A 264 -26.53 -0.44 2.72
C ASP A 264 -27.95 -0.41 3.30
N ALA A 265 -28.61 -1.58 3.38
CA ALA A 265 -29.94 -1.69 4.01
C ALA A 265 -29.96 -1.27 5.50
N ILE A 266 -28.80 -1.28 6.18
CA ILE A 266 -28.67 -0.87 7.58
C ILE A 266 -28.14 0.56 7.70
N THR A 267 -27.14 0.92 6.90
CA THR A 267 -26.38 2.17 7.07
C THR A 267 -26.76 3.27 6.07
N GLY A 268 -27.55 2.94 5.04
CA GLY A 268 -27.86 3.82 3.91
C GLY A 268 -26.62 4.22 3.09
N THR A 269 -25.52 3.47 3.19
CA THR A 269 -24.26 3.77 2.51
C THR A 269 -23.85 2.63 1.57
N LEU A 270 -23.82 2.95 0.27
CA LEU A 270 -23.34 2.04 -0.77
C LEU A 270 -21.81 2.07 -0.87
N HIS A 271 -21.14 1.06 -0.30
CA HIS A 271 -19.67 1.00 -0.23
C HIS A 271 -19.01 0.43 -1.50
N THR A 272 -17.82 0.91 -1.85
CA THR A 272 -17.02 0.33 -2.95
C THR A 272 -16.37 -1.00 -2.55
N ASP A 273 -15.99 -1.82 -3.53
CA ASP A 273 -15.27 -3.09 -3.31
C ASP A 273 -14.02 -2.90 -2.47
N ALA A 274 -13.25 -1.83 -2.77
CA ALA A 274 -12.05 -1.50 -2.03
C ALA A 274 -12.35 -1.26 -0.54
N THR A 275 -13.43 -0.53 -0.23
CA THR A 275 -13.85 -0.29 1.15
C THR A 275 -14.24 -1.59 1.87
N ILE A 276 -14.97 -2.49 1.20
CA ILE A 276 -15.34 -3.80 1.76
C ILE A 276 -14.09 -4.66 1.99
N TRP A 277 -13.16 -4.73 1.04
CA TRP A 277 -11.90 -5.46 1.24
C TRP A 277 -11.00 -4.89 2.34
N HIS A 278 -11.08 -3.58 2.57
CA HIS A 278 -10.36 -2.93 3.66
C HIS A 278 -11.01 -3.19 5.01
N SER A 279 -12.34 -3.25 5.09
CA SER A 279 -13.07 -3.49 6.34
C SER A 279 -12.76 -4.87 6.94
N LEU A 280 -12.58 -5.89 6.10
CA LEU A 280 -12.15 -7.23 6.52
C LEU A 280 -10.79 -7.25 7.25
N ARG A 281 -9.97 -6.24 7.03
CA ARG A 281 -8.63 -6.07 7.63
C ARG A 281 -8.61 -4.98 8.70
N SER A 282 -9.80 -4.58 9.18
CA SER A 282 -9.93 -3.67 10.32
C SER A 282 -9.14 -4.20 11.51
N LYS A 283 -8.46 -3.31 12.23
CA LYS A 283 -7.75 -3.62 13.49
C LYS A 283 -8.70 -4.12 14.59
N ASP A 284 -10.01 -3.89 14.40
CA ASP A 284 -11.05 -4.27 15.33
C ASP A 284 -11.48 -5.74 15.13
N ILE A 285 -11.08 -6.37 14.03
CA ILE A 285 -11.26 -7.80 13.75
C ILE A 285 -9.94 -8.55 14.06
N SER A 286 -10.02 -9.69 14.75
CA SER A 286 -8.83 -10.51 15.02
C SER A 286 -8.27 -11.12 13.73
N ARG A 287 -6.99 -11.53 13.74
CA ARG A 287 -6.37 -12.17 12.56
C ARG A 287 -7.09 -13.44 12.12
N HIS A 288 -7.56 -14.25 13.08
CA HIS A 288 -8.31 -15.48 12.79
C HIS A 288 -9.68 -15.18 12.20
N ALA A 289 -10.40 -14.19 12.72
CA ALA A 289 -11.68 -13.77 12.16
C ALA A 289 -11.51 -13.11 10.77
N SER A 290 -10.45 -12.31 10.57
CA SER A 290 -10.13 -11.68 9.28
C SER A 290 -9.84 -12.72 8.19
N ASP A 291 -9.00 -13.72 8.48
CA ASP A 291 -8.74 -14.84 7.56
C ASP A 291 -10.02 -15.64 7.27
N PHE A 292 -10.82 -15.91 8.30
CA PHE A 292 -12.10 -16.58 8.16
C PHE A 292 -13.05 -15.82 7.22
N LEU A 293 -13.31 -14.54 7.47
CA LEU A 293 -14.21 -13.71 6.66
C LEU A 293 -13.68 -13.52 5.23
N TRP A 294 -12.37 -13.37 5.07
CA TRP A 294 -11.75 -13.32 3.74
C TRP A 294 -12.00 -14.63 2.96
N LYS A 295 -11.82 -15.79 3.60
CA LYS A 295 -12.14 -17.08 2.99
C LYS A 295 -13.64 -17.23 2.70
N CYS A 296 -14.52 -16.70 3.54
CA CYS A 296 -15.96 -16.66 3.27
C CYS A 296 -16.25 -15.82 2.01
N MET A 297 -15.64 -14.63 1.90
CA MET A 297 -15.77 -13.76 0.73
C MET A 297 -15.36 -14.49 -0.56
N HIS A 298 -14.32 -15.31 -0.52
CA HIS A 298 -13.85 -16.11 -1.66
C HIS A 298 -14.55 -17.46 -1.86
N GLN A 299 -15.50 -17.85 -1.00
CA GLN A 299 -16.03 -19.23 -0.92
C GLN A 299 -14.91 -20.29 -0.85
N ALA A 300 -13.86 -20.01 -0.08
CA ALA A 300 -12.65 -20.83 0.01
C ALA A 300 -12.66 -21.84 1.18
N HIS A 301 -13.73 -21.87 1.98
CA HIS A 301 -13.89 -22.86 3.04
C HIS A 301 -14.41 -24.18 2.48
N ARG A 302 -14.00 -25.30 3.11
CA ARG A 302 -14.38 -26.65 2.68
C ARG A 302 -15.72 -27.05 3.30
N CYS A 303 -16.82 -26.64 2.66
CA CYS A 303 -18.20 -27.03 3.02
C CYS A 303 -19.03 -27.22 1.75
N GLY A 304 -20.17 -27.91 1.87
CA GLY A 304 -21.13 -28.04 0.78
C GLY A 304 -20.56 -28.68 -0.48
N THR A 305 -20.76 -27.99 -1.60
CA THR A 305 -20.36 -28.41 -2.96
C THR A 305 -18.89 -28.77 -3.10
N TYR A 306 -18.01 -28.24 -2.23
CA TYR A 306 -16.60 -28.65 -2.19
C TYR A 306 -16.44 -30.18 -2.00
N TRP A 307 -17.31 -30.80 -1.21
CA TRP A 307 -17.22 -32.22 -0.88
C TRP A 307 -17.94 -33.13 -1.88
N GLU A 308 -18.84 -32.61 -2.73
CA GLU A 308 -19.63 -33.40 -3.69
C GLU A 308 -18.77 -34.17 -4.71
N HIS A 309 -17.56 -33.68 -4.97
CA HIS A 309 -16.66 -34.26 -5.97
C HIS A 309 -15.45 -34.96 -5.35
N ILE A 310 -15.48 -35.22 -4.03
CA ILE A 310 -14.38 -35.89 -3.32
C ILE A 310 -14.81 -37.31 -2.95
N PRO A 311 -14.25 -38.34 -3.61
CA PRO A 311 -14.60 -39.73 -3.35
C PRO A 311 -14.52 -40.11 -1.86
N ASN A 312 -15.59 -40.72 -1.35
CA ASN A 312 -15.78 -41.16 0.05
C ASN A 312 -16.03 -40.04 1.08
N TYR A 313 -16.21 -38.79 0.63
CA TYR A 313 -16.48 -37.66 1.51
C TYR A 313 -17.72 -36.87 1.11
N GLU A 314 -18.48 -37.34 0.13
CA GLU A 314 -19.67 -36.69 -0.45
C GLU A 314 -20.74 -36.40 0.61
N ILE A 315 -20.86 -37.27 1.63
CA ILE A 315 -21.77 -37.09 2.77
C ILE A 315 -21.53 -35.79 3.55
N ARG A 316 -20.33 -35.19 3.43
CA ARG A 316 -19.98 -33.90 4.04
C ARG A 316 -20.50 -32.69 3.27
N ALA A 317 -21.11 -32.89 2.10
CA ALA A 317 -21.77 -31.82 1.35
C ALA A 317 -23.08 -31.37 2.02
N THR A 318 -23.70 -32.24 2.82
CA THR A 318 -24.95 -31.97 3.53
C THR A 318 -24.72 -31.83 5.03
N CYS A 319 -25.55 -31.01 5.68
CA CYS A 319 -25.51 -30.84 7.13
C CYS A 319 -26.00 -32.11 7.84
N PRO A 320 -25.22 -32.72 8.76
CA PRO A 320 -25.64 -33.95 9.46
C PRO A 320 -26.86 -33.78 10.39
N GLN A 321 -27.20 -32.55 10.78
CA GLN A 321 -28.32 -32.27 11.69
C GLN A 321 -29.66 -32.17 10.97
N CYS A 322 -29.70 -31.46 9.84
CA CYS A 322 -30.96 -31.14 9.14
C CYS A 322 -31.00 -31.61 7.69
N ASN A 323 -29.94 -32.28 7.21
CA ASN A 323 -29.86 -32.94 5.91
C ASN A 323 -30.08 -32.02 4.69
N VAL A 324 -29.76 -30.73 4.82
CA VAL A 324 -29.78 -29.77 3.70
C VAL A 324 -28.36 -29.52 3.16
N PRO A 325 -28.20 -29.06 1.90
CA PRO A 325 -26.90 -28.67 1.37
C PRO A 325 -26.22 -27.63 2.27
N GLU A 326 -24.99 -27.91 2.68
CA GLU A 326 -24.34 -27.12 3.71
C GLU A 326 -23.59 -25.93 3.11
N THR A 327 -24.09 -24.72 3.34
CA THR A 327 -23.41 -23.48 2.94
C THR A 327 -22.84 -22.74 4.15
N MET A 328 -21.98 -21.75 3.93
CA MET A 328 -21.49 -20.90 5.03
C MET A 328 -22.64 -20.10 5.66
N GLU A 329 -23.59 -19.63 4.84
CA GLU A 329 -24.81 -18.97 5.33
C GLU A 329 -25.65 -19.93 6.19
N HIS A 330 -25.82 -21.17 5.74
CA HIS A 330 -26.51 -22.21 6.51
C HIS A 330 -25.86 -22.43 7.89
N ILE A 331 -24.53 -22.64 7.93
CA ILE A 331 -23.78 -22.89 9.17
C ILE A 331 -23.91 -21.71 10.15
N LEU A 332 -23.84 -20.48 9.64
CA LEU A 332 -23.81 -19.29 10.48
C LEU A 332 -25.22 -18.82 10.90
N LEU A 333 -26.24 -19.02 10.08
CA LEU A 333 -27.52 -18.34 10.24
C LEU A 333 -28.74 -19.27 10.24
N GLU A 334 -28.73 -20.41 9.57
CA GLU A 334 -29.96 -21.19 9.30
C GLU A 334 -30.03 -22.53 10.05
N CYS A 335 -28.90 -23.18 10.29
CA CYS A 335 -28.80 -24.50 10.90
C CYS A 335 -29.19 -24.54 12.39
N ASP A 336 -30.12 -25.42 12.79
CA ASP A 336 -30.59 -25.54 14.19
C ASP A 336 -29.66 -26.30 15.14
N VAL A 337 -28.34 -26.13 14.98
CA VAL A 337 -27.36 -26.71 15.90
C VAL A 337 -27.18 -25.86 17.15
N PRO A 338 -26.97 -26.47 18.35
CA PRO A 338 -26.86 -25.72 19.60
C PRO A 338 -25.79 -24.64 19.58
N ALA A 339 -24.62 -24.85 18.95
CA ALA A 339 -23.57 -23.82 18.97
C ALA A 339 -23.97 -22.53 18.26
N ARG A 340 -24.66 -22.61 17.11
CA ARG A 340 -25.11 -21.41 16.39
C ARG A 340 -26.07 -20.60 17.27
N THR A 341 -27.10 -21.26 17.79
CA THR A 341 -28.14 -20.64 18.60
C THR A 341 -27.56 -20.05 19.90
N ARG A 342 -26.72 -20.79 20.61
CA ARG A 342 -26.11 -20.34 21.87
C ARG A 342 -25.13 -19.19 21.65
N VAL A 343 -24.23 -19.29 20.67
CA VAL A 343 -23.23 -18.24 20.42
C VAL A 343 -23.90 -16.91 20.03
N TRP A 344 -24.90 -16.93 19.14
CA TRP A 344 -25.61 -15.70 18.79
C TRP A 344 -26.45 -15.13 19.92
N LEU A 345 -27.07 -16.00 20.73
CA LEU A 345 -27.78 -15.56 21.93
C LEU A 345 -26.83 -14.84 22.88
N MET A 346 -25.65 -15.38 23.13
CA MET A 346 -24.63 -14.78 23.99
C MET A 346 -24.14 -13.43 23.46
N ALA A 347 -23.86 -13.33 22.15
CA ALA A 347 -23.49 -12.08 21.49
C ALA A 347 -24.59 -11.01 21.62
N ARG A 348 -25.83 -11.40 21.35
CA ARG A 348 -27.00 -10.53 21.50
C ARG A 348 -27.18 -10.08 22.95
N THR A 349 -27.11 -10.99 23.92
CA THR A 349 -27.28 -10.66 25.34
C THR A 349 -26.22 -9.67 25.82
N LEU A 350 -24.97 -9.85 25.40
CA LEU A 350 -23.91 -8.91 25.74
C LEU A 350 -24.11 -7.54 25.08
N TRP A 351 -24.49 -7.52 23.81
CA TRP A 351 -24.79 -6.29 23.08
C TRP A 351 -25.90 -5.48 23.73
N LEU A 352 -26.97 -6.15 24.16
CA LEU A 352 -28.14 -5.51 24.78
C LEU A 352 -27.82 -4.81 26.11
N LYS A 353 -26.68 -5.10 26.73
CA LYS A 353 -26.20 -4.32 27.89
C LYS A 353 -25.73 -2.91 27.52
N LYS A 354 -25.29 -2.71 26.28
CA LYS A 354 -24.70 -1.46 25.80
C LYS A 354 -25.62 -0.69 24.86
N HIS A 355 -26.42 -1.40 24.06
CA HIS A 355 -27.22 -0.80 23.00
C HIS A 355 -28.58 -1.48 22.88
N LYS A 356 -29.62 -0.75 22.47
CA LYS A 356 -31.02 -1.17 22.59
C LYS A 356 -31.43 -2.27 21.62
N THR A 357 -30.94 -2.22 20.37
CA THR A 357 -31.40 -3.10 19.28
C THR A 357 -30.25 -3.92 18.72
N TRP A 358 -30.42 -5.24 18.64
CA TRP A 358 -29.51 -6.12 17.92
C TRP A 358 -29.82 -6.03 16.41
N PRO A 359 -28.83 -5.81 15.54
CA PRO A 359 -29.07 -5.72 14.11
C PRO A 359 -29.54 -7.07 13.55
N SER A 360 -30.35 -7.02 12.49
CA SER A 360 -30.66 -8.22 11.72
C SER A 360 -29.36 -8.75 11.10
N LEU A 361 -29.09 -10.03 11.31
CA LEU A 361 -27.92 -10.68 10.73
C LEU A 361 -28.30 -11.33 9.40
N SER A 362 -27.50 -11.07 8.37
CA SER A 362 -27.47 -11.80 7.11
C SER A 362 -26.03 -12.17 6.81
N PHE A 363 -25.79 -13.03 5.83
CA PHE A 363 -24.43 -13.38 5.45
C PHE A 363 -23.61 -12.15 5.04
N GLY A 364 -24.25 -11.21 4.33
CA GLY A 364 -23.66 -9.93 3.95
C GLY A 364 -23.31 -9.02 5.14
N THR A 365 -24.16 -8.94 6.18
CA THR A 365 -23.83 -8.11 7.36
C THR A 365 -22.72 -8.72 8.21
N ILE A 366 -22.56 -10.05 8.22
CA ILE A 366 -21.41 -10.72 8.84
C ILE A 366 -20.12 -10.40 8.07
N LEU A 367 -20.13 -10.53 6.75
CA LEU A 367 -18.97 -10.20 5.90
C LEU A 367 -18.59 -8.71 5.98
N GLY A 368 -19.59 -7.84 6.11
CA GLY A 368 -19.43 -6.40 6.22
C GLY A 368 -19.49 -5.84 7.64
N CYS A 369 -19.28 -6.66 8.69
CA CYS A 369 -19.64 -6.28 10.06
C CYS A 369 -18.93 -5.01 10.56
N ASP A 370 -17.70 -4.73 10.11
CA ASP A 370 -16.99 -3.49 10.44
C ASP A 370 -17.63 -2.25 9.81
N LEU A 371 -18.36 -2.38 8.71
CA LEU A 371 -19.03 -1.27 8.04
C LEU A 371 -20.37 -0.91 8.68
N VAL A 372 -20.94 -1.79 9.51
CA VAL A 372 -22.18 -1.54 10.24
C VAL A 372 -21.91 -0.56 11.37
N LYS A 373 -22.09 0.74 11.10
CA LYS A 373 -21.88 1.82 12.06
C LYS A 373 -23.17 2.16 12.80
N VAL A 374 -23.10 2.19 14.12
CA VAL A 374 -24.23 2.40 15.03
C VAL A 374 -24.21 3.84 15.55
N THR A 375 -25.39 4.45 15.67
CA THR A 375 -25.58 5.78 16.23
C THR A 375 -26.06 5.73 17.67
N ASP A 376 -25.74 6.75 18.47
CA ASP A 376 -26.31 6.96 19.79
C ASP A 376 -27.74 7.54 19.72
N ASP A 377 -28.35 7.76 20.87
CA ASP A 377 -29.71 8.31 20.99
C ASP A 377 -29.85 9.73 20.41
N ALA A 378 -28.74 10.45 20.23
CA ALA A 378 -28.71 11.77 19.58
C ALA A 378 -28.47 11.69 18.07
N GLY A 379 -28.39 10.48 17.50
CA GLY A 379 -28.11 10.25 16.09
C GLY A 379 -26.63 10.42 15.70
N ALA A 380 -25.73 10.61 16.66
CA ALA A 380 -24.31 10.74 16.40
C ALA A 380 -23.63 9.37 16.37
N LEU A 381 -22.54 9.22 15.60
CA LEU A 381 -21.81 7.96 15.49
C LEU A 381 -21.24 7.49 16.85
N ASP A 382 -21.77 6.39 17.37
CA ASP A 382 -21.20 5.70 18.53
C ASP A 382 -20.06 4.78 18.08
N ARG A 383 -18.84 5.33 18.13
CA ARG A 383 -17.62 4.60 17.79
C ARG A 383 -17.34 3.42 18.72
N GLY A 384 -17.77 3.50 19.99
CA GLY A 384 -17.57 2.45 20.98
C GLY A 384 -18.49 1.26 20.74
N ALA A 385 -19.78 1.53 20.57
CA ALA A 385 -20.77 0.51 20.21
C ALA A 385 -20.48 -0.10 18.83
N SER A 386 -20.19 0.71 17.81
CA SER A 386 -19.83 0.19 16.47
C SER A 386 -18.66 -0.79 16.53
N ARG A 387 -17.62 -0.45 17.32
CA ARG A 387 -16.45 -1.32 17.49
C ARG A 387 -16.79 -2.61 18.24
N LEU A 388 -17.60 -2.52 19.31
CA LEU A 388 -18.05 -3.70 20.04
C LEU A 388 -18.86 -4.63 19.11
N LEU A 389 -19.77 -4.09 18.30
CA LEU A 389 -20.57 -4.87 17.37
C LEU A 389 -19.70 -5.66 16.38
N THR A 390 -18.70 -5.00 15.79
CA THR A 390 -17.69 -5.64 14.92
C THR A 390 -17.02 -6.83 15.61
N ILE A 391 -16.58 -6.65 16.86
CA ILE A 391 -15.93 -7.70 17.65
C ILE A 391 -16.91 -8.86 17.88
N LEU A 392 -18.12 -8.57 18.35
CA LEU A 392 -19.11 -9.59 18.69
C LEU A 392 -19.50 -10.42 17.47
N ILE A 393 -19.78 -9.78 16.33
CA ILE A 393 -20.18 -10.48 15.11
C ILE A 393 -19.02 -11.33 14.57
N SER A 394 -17.84 -10.74 14.43
CA SER A 394 -16.69 -11.43 13.80
C SER A 394 -16.16 -12.60 14.64
N GLU A 395 -16.03 -12.43 15.96
CA GLU A 395 -15.56 -13.50 16.86
C GLU A 395 -16.59 -14.64 17.00
N SER A 396 -17.88 -14.29 17.03
CA SER A 396 -18.97 -15.26 17.13
C SER A 396 -19.10 -16.08 15.86
N ALA A 397 -19.10 -15.45 14.68
CA ALA A 397 -19.15 -16.17 13.41
C ALA A 397 -17.98 -17.14 13.25
N GLN A 398 -16.75 -16.69 13.58
CA GLN A 398 -15.58 -17.54 13.51
C GLN A 398 -15.64 -18.70 14.52
N LEU A 399 -16.19 -18.48 15.73
CA LEU A 399 -16.37 -19.55 16.72
C LEU A 399 -17.39 -20.59 16.25
N ILE A 400 -18.53 -20.16 15.69
CA ILE A 400 -19.55 -21.08 15.14
C ILE A 400 -18.92 -21.98 14.08
N TRP A 401 -18.17 -21.40 13.14
CA TRP A 401 -17.42 -22.18 12.15
C TRP A 401 -16.43 -23.16 12.78
N ALA A 402 -15.66 -22.73 13.79
CA ALA A 402 -14.69 -23.59 14.45
C ALA A 402 -15.35 -24.77 15.19
N LEU A 403 -16.47 -24.52 15.89
CA LEU A 403 -17.24 -25.55 16.58
C LEU A 403 -17.85 -26.55 15.58
N ARG A 404 -18.43 -26.04 14.47
CA ARG A 404 -18.93 -26.89 13.38
C ARG A 404 -17.81 -27.77 12.80
N CYS A 405 -16.64 -27.20 12.50
CA CYS A 405 -15.52 -27.98 11.96
C CYS A 405 -15.08 -29.07 12.93
N GLN A 406 -14.92 -28.76 14.21
CA GLN A 406 -14.57 -29.76 15.23
C GLN A 406 -15.64 -30.85 15.32
N TRP A 407 -16.92 -30.52 15.24
CA TRP A 407 -17.97 -31.53 15.26
C TRP A 407 -17.92 -32.47 14.05
N VAL A 408 -17.91 -31.92 12.84
CA VAL A 408 -17.94 -32.73 11.61
C VAL A 408 -16.66 -33.53 11.43
N ILE A 409 -15.50 -32.94 11.75
CA ILE A 409 -14.19 -33.54 11.46
C ILE A 409 -13.70 -34.41 12.63
N ASP A 410 -13.71 -33.87 13.84
CA ASP A 410 -13.09 -34.55 15.00
C ASP A 410 -14.08 -35.44 15.75
N ARG A 411 -15.39 -35.12 15.72
CA ARG A 411 -16.44 -35.85 16.43
C ARG A 411 -17.37 -36.66 15.51
N GLY A 412 -17.03 -36.75 14.22
CA GLY A 412 -17.74 -37.59 13.25
C GLY A 412 -19.13 -37.09 12.82
N GLY A 413 -19.51 -35.86 13.18
CA GLY A 413 -20.76 -35.25 12.72
C GLY A 413 -22.04 -35.86 13.31
N ASN A 414 -21.96 -36.66 14.37
CA ASN A 414 -23.16 -37.23 15.01
C ASN A 414 -23.78 -36.21 15.97
N PRO A 415 -25.10 -35.90 15.88
CA PRO A 415 -25.78 -34.99 16.81
C PRO A 415 -25.56 -35.31 18.30
N SER A 416 -25.40 -36.59 18.67
CA SER A 416 -25.14 -36.99 20.07
C SER A 416 -23.76 -36.59 20.60
N THR A 417 -22.82 -36.30 19.70
CA THR A 417 -21.42 -35.94 20.03
C THR A 417 -21.18 -34.44 20.02
N TRP A 418 -22.23 -33.64 19.85
CA TRP A 418 -22.13 -32.19 19.82
C TRP A 418 -21.55 -31.61 21.13
N HIS A 419 -20.99 -30.40 21.05
CA HIS A 419 -20.45 -29.71 22.22
C HIS A 419 -21.55 -29.40 23.23
N THR A 420 -21.24 -29.57 24.52
CA THR A 420 -22.22 -29.22 25.56
C THR A 420 -22.41 -27.70 25.64
N ASP A 421 -23.55 -27.26 26.16
CA ASP A 421 -23.84 -25.82 26.36
C ASP A 421 -22.74 -25.14 27.20
N ILE A 422 -22.21 -25.83 28.21
CA ILE A 422 -21.11 -25.34 29.06
C ILE A 422 -19.81 -25.17 28.27
N GLU A 423 -19.47 -26.13 27.41
CA GLU A 423 -18.28 -26.04 26.54
C GLU A 423 -18.39 -24.84 25.59
N ILE A 424 -19.54 -24.66 24.94
CA ILE A 424 -19.80 -23.56 24.02
C ILE A 424 -19.69 -22.22 24.75
N GLN A 425 -20.35 -22.11 25.90
CA GLN A 425 -20.34 -20.89 26.73
C GLN A 425 -18.91 -20.52 27.17
N ARG A 426 -18.16 -21.49 27.72
CA ARG A 426 -16.77 -21.25 28.16
C ARG A 426 -15.88 -20.77 27.03
N ARG A 427 -16.00 -21.38 25.84
CA ARG A 427 -15.21 -20.99 24.66
C ARG A 427 -15.54 -19.60 24.15
N TRP A 428 -16.83 -19.24 24.12
CA TRP A 428 -17.23 -17.90 23.73
C TRP A 428 -16.75 -16.85 24.73
N ILE A 429 -16.97 -17.07 26.04
CA ILE A 429 -16.50 -16.17 27.10
C ILE A 429 -14.98 -16.00 27.02
N HIS A 430 -14.24 -17.09 26.85
CA HIS A 430 -12.79 -17.06 26.72
C HIS A 430 -12.34 -16.17 25.55
N ARG A 431 -12.99 -16.26 24.38
CA ARG A 431 -12.65 -15.43 23.22
C ARG A 431 -12.91 -13.95 23.44
N ILE A 432 -14.09 -13.62 23.97
CA ILE A 432 -14.45 -12.22 24.22
C ILE A 432 -13.53 -11.62 25.30
N ASN A 433 -13.19 -12.38 26.34
CA ASN A 433 -12.21 -11.96 27.35
C ASN A 433 -10.79 -11.83 26.78
N ALA A 434 -10.35 -12.75 25.93
CA ALA A 434 -9.06 -12.63 25.26
C ALA A 434 -8.99 -11.35 24.40
N ARG A 435 -10.11 -10.94 23.79
CA ARG A 435 -10.19 -9.67 23.06
C ARG A 435 -10.11 -8.45 23.97
N LEU A 436 -10.79 -8.48 25.12
CA LEU A 436 -10.68 -7.44 26.14
C LEU A 436 -9.24 -7.32 26.66
N THR A 437 -8.59 -8.43 26.99
CA THR A 437 -7.19 -8.46 27.46
C THR A 437 -6.26 -7.87 26.40
N LEU A 438 -6.38 -8.29 25.14
CA LEU A 438 -5.59 -7.73 24.06
C LEU A 438 -5.79 -6.21 23.90
N ASP A 439 -7.02 -5.73 24.00
CA ASP A 439 -7.31 -4.31 23.90
C ASP A 439 -6.65 -3.50 25.03
N ARG A 440 -6.66 -4.04 26.25
CA ARG A 440 -5.99 -3.44 27.42
C ARG A 440 -4.48 -3.41 27.23
N ASP A 441 -3.88 -4.53 26.86
CA ASP A 441 -2.43 -4.62 26.62
C ASP A 441 -1.99 -3.61 25.57
N MET A 442 -2.78 -3.47 24.49
CA MET A 442 -2.50 -2.53 23.41
C MET A 442 -2.61 -1.07 23.84
N THR A 443 -3.09 -0.73 25.04
CA THR A 443 -3.04 0.65 25.56
C THR A 443 -1.67 1.09 26.07
N ASP A 444 -0.74 0.14 26.22
CA ASP A 444 0.62 0.41 26.66
C ASP A 444 1.39 1.27 25.65
N THR A 445 2.12 2.28 26.15
CA THR A 445 2.91 3.21 25.33
C THR A 445 4.07 2.53 24.60
N ARG A 446 4.50 1.34 25.03
CA ARG A 446 5.53 0.52 24.34
C ARG A 446 5.17 0.23 22.88
N PHE A 447 3.89 0.24 22.52
CA PHE A 447 3.42 0.03 21.15
C PHE A 447 3.46 1.31 20.29
N GLY A 448 3.86 2.46 20.83
CA GLY A 448 4.05 3.71 20.10
C GLY A 448 2.83 4.10 19.27
N LYS A 449 3.02 4.33 17.97
CA LYS A 449 1.92 4.69 17.04
C LYS A 449 0.86 3.59 16.87
N LYS A 450 1.13 2.35 17.29
CA LYS A 450 0.19 1.22 17.22
C LYS A 450 -0.65 1.07 18.48
N ALA A 451 -0.32 1.80 19.55
CA ALA A 451 -1.07 1.74 20.81
C ALA A 451 -2.53 2.17 20.61
N LEU A 452 -3.46 1.45 21.23
CA LEU A 452 -4.86 1.86 21.35
C LEU A 452 -4.98 2.97 22.38
N LYS A 453 -5.80 3.98 22.07
CA LYS A 453 -6.10 5.04 23.03
C LYS A 453 -6.98 4.45 24.15
N PRO A 454 -6.66 4.66 25.45
CA PRO A 454 -7.48 4.17 26.57
C PRO A 454 -8.97 4.49 26.43
N LYS A 455 -9.29 5.72 26.01
CA LYS A 455 -10.67 6.17 25.72
C LYS A 455 -11.42 5.28 24.72
N THR A 456 -10.72 4.67 23.76
CA THR A 456 -11.33 3.74 22.79
C THR A 456 -11.72 2.44 23.46
N VAL A 457 -10.87 1.90 24.33
CA VAL A 457 -11.12 0.66 25.08
C VAL A 457 -12.29 0.86 26.05
N LEU A 458 -12.27 1.95 26.83
CA LEU A 458 -13.38 2.32 27.72
C LEU A 458 -14.70 2.44 26.95
N ARG A 459 -14.72 3.22 25.86
CA ARG A 459 -15.91 3.36 25.02
C ARG A 459 -16.41 2.04 24.44
N THR A 460 -15.52 1.07 24.18
CA THR A 460 -15.92 -0.24 23.66
C THR A 460 -16.55 -1.09 24.75
N TRP A 461 -15.92 -1.21 25.91
CA TRP A 461 -16.24 -2.24 26.90
C TRP A 461 -17.08 -1.77 28.08
N SER A 462 -17.13 -0.46 28.37
CA SER A 462 -17.97 0.04 29.47
C SER A 462 -19.45 -0.28 29.25
N GLY A 463 -20.13 -0.66 30.32
CA GLY A 463 -21.49 -1.20 30.37
C GLY A 463 -21.59 -2.71 30.11
N THR A 464 -20.47 -3.39 29.81
CA THR A 464 -20.48 -4.82 29.43
C THR A 464 -19.67 -5.72 30.37
N LEU A 465 -18.98 -5.12 31.33
CA LEU A 465 -18.07 -5.82 32.22
C LEU A 465 -18.83 -6.50 33.37
N LEU A 466 -18.30 -7.61 33.86
CA LEU A 466 -18.84 -8.27 35.03
C LEU A 466 -18.54 -7.42 36.27
N ASN A 467 -19.57 -7.16 37.10
CA ASN A 467 -19.45 -6.37 38.33
C ASN A 467 -18.76 -5.01 38.11
N GLU A 468 -19.08 -4.33 37.00
CA GLU A 468 -18.40 -3.09 36.57
C GLU A 468 -18.40 -2.00 37.64
N SER A 469 -19.48 -1.89 38.42
CA SER A 469 -19.60 -0.93 39.53
C SER A 469 -18.56 -1.13 40.65
N SER A 470 -17.91 -2.29 40.71
CA SER A 470 -16.91 -2.65 41.71
C SER A 470 -15.48 -2.60 41.15
N LEU A 471 -15.30 -2.21 39.89
CA LEU A 471 -13.97 -2.10 39.28
C LEU A 471 -13.29 -0.78 39.69
N PRO A 472 -11.96 -0.78 39.90
CA PRO A 472 -11.22 0.45 40.15
C PRO A 472 -11.15 1.32 38.89
N GLU A 473 -10.93 2.63 39.05
CA GLU A 473 -10.88 3.57 37.92
C GLU A 473 -9.77 3.23 36.90
N ASP A 474 -8.70 2.60 37.34
CA ASP A 474 -7.53 2.24 36.55
C ASP A 474 -7.52 0.78 36.08
N TRP A 475 -8.68 0.11 36.05
CA TRP A 475 -8.82 -1.32 35.71
C TRP A 475 -8.17 -1.71 34.38
N LEU A 476 -7.99 -0.77 33.46
CA LEU A 476 -7.25 -1.00 32.21
C LEU A 476 -5.83 -1.51 32.45
N ARG A 477 -5.15 -1.04 33.50
CA ARG A 477 -3.73 -1.30 33.78
C ARG A 477 -3.51 -2.37 34.86
N ASN A 478 -4.29 -2.32 35.94
CA ASN A 478 -3.87 -2.97 37.20
C ASN A 478 -4.85 -4.01 37.75
N SER A 479 -5.88 -4.42 37.00
CA SER A 479 -6.90 -5.35 37.51
C SER A 479 -7.24 -6.44 36.52
N GLU A 480 -7.50 -7.67 36.97
CA GLU A 480 -8.14 -8.66 36.09
C GLU A 480 -9.61 -8.30 35.89
N VAL A 481 -10.06 -8.30 34.64
CA VAL A 481 -11.42 -7.89 34.28
C VAL A 481 -11.97 -8.87 33.26
N LEU A 482 -13.22 -9.27 33.44
CA LEU A 482 -13.94 -10.15 32.55
C LEU A 482 -15.18 -9.45 32.00
N VAL A 483 -15.46 -9.71 30.74
CA VAL A 483 -16.76 -9.52 30.12
C VAL A 483 -17.68 -10.61 30.64
N GLY A 484 -18.85 -10.24 31.13
CA GLY A 484 -19.67 -11.19 31.87
C GLY A 484 -21.14 -11.15 31.55
N MET A 485 -21.73 -12.35 31.46
CA MET A 485 -23.09 -12.67 31.87
C MET A 485 -22.97 -13.42 33.20
N ARG A 486 -23.96 -13.33 34.11
CA ARG A 486 -23.94 -14.17 35.33
C ARG A 486 -23.86 -15.64 34.87
N PRO A 487 -22.89 -16.43 35.34
CA PRO A 487 -22.96 -17.88 35.14
C PRO A 487 -24.27 -18.39 35.77
N PRO A 488 -24.92 -19.40 35.19
CA PRO A 488 -26.05 -20.07 35.84
C PRO A 488 -25.65 -20.65 37.20
#